data_AF-A0A832DAZ5-F1
#
_entry.id   AF-A0A832DAZ5-F1
#
_cell.length_a   1.000
_cell.length_b   1.000
_cell.length_c   1.000
_cell.angle_alpha   90.00
_cell.angle_beta   90.00
_cell.angle_gamma   90.00
#
_symmetry.space_group_name_H-M   'P 1'
#
loop_
_entity.id
_entity.type
_entity.pdbx_description
1 polymer ?
#
loop_
_entity_poly.entity_id
_entity_poly.type
_entity_poly.pdbx_seq_one_letter_code
_entity_poly.pdbx_strand_id
1 'polypeptide(L)'
;MAKKVTEKIKEGVSVEEIEKFARKYTNEVFLILALIIATISSVFGFFTGPSWSLIVAGLLAIIGIALPVQVGKFLKKLLTFQAKAPKTTIIIIGIVRIVLAVFIPFILFAEIGLLAGYAFHTTTKESHGEEHHLEEHHSGPNLEERQNDEEPPNEEEPPKEE
;
A
#
# COMPACT_ATOMS: atom_id res chain seq x y z
N MET A 1 -15.41 21.23 1.73
CA MET A 1 -15.95 19.91 2.15
C MET A 1 -16.71 19.96 3.48
N ALA A 2 -16.28 20.74 4.49
CA ALA A 2 -16.95 20.82 5.79
C ALA A 2 -18.43 21.25 5.73
N LYS A 3 -18.79 22.25 4.91
CA LYS A 3 -20.19 22.75 4.80
C LYS A 3 -21.20 21.69 4.33
N LYS A 4 -20.82 20.84 3.36
CA LYS A 4 -21.69 19.76 2.85
C LYS A 4 -21.99 18.68 3.89
N VAL A 5 -21.05 18.45 4.83
CA VAL A 5 -21.24 17.47 5.92
C VAL A 5 -22.21 18.03 6.95
N THR A 6 -22.11 19.32 7.28
CA THR A 6 -23.00 19.97 8.25
C THR A 6 -24.45 20.07 7.74
N GLU A 7 -24.66 20.30 6.44
CA GLU A 7 -26.01 20.31 5.84
C GLU A 7 -26.66 18.91 5.83
N LYS A 8 -25.90 17.85 5.49
CA LYS A 8 -26.37 16.46 5.55
C LYS A 8 -26.74 15.98 6.96
N ILE A 9 -26.08 16.50 8.00
CA ILE A 9 -26.41 16.17 9.40
C ILE A 9 -27.75 16.82 9.79
N LYS A 10 -28.11 17.97 9.21
CA LYS A 10 -29.36 18.69 9.46
C LYS A 10 -30.56 18.06 8.73
N GLU A 11 -30.33 17.37 7.62
CA GLU A 11 -31.36 16.66 6.84
C GLU A 11 -31.70 15.26 7.38
N GLY A 12 -30.97 14.79 8.40
CA GLY A 12 -31.13 13.44 8.93
C GLY A 12 -30.41 12.43 8.05
N VAL A 13 -29.35 11.83 8.58
CA VAL A 13 -28.67 10.72 7.89
C VAL A 13 -29.64 9.54 7.85
N SER A 14 -29.91 9.03 6.66
CA SER A 14 -30.77 7.85 6.48
C SER A 14 -30.24 6.69 7.32
N VAL A 15 -31.11 5.95 8.01
CA VAL A 15 -30.72 4.74 8.76
C VAL A 15 -29.93 3.77 7.87
N GLU A 16 -30.26 3.73 6.59
CA GLU A 16 -29.57 2.92 5.58
C GLU A 16 -28.16 3.45 5.26
N GLU A 17 -27.96 4.77 5.27
CA GLU A 17 -26.63 5.40 5.14
C GLU A 17 -25.76 5.12 6.38
N ILE A 18 -26.33 5.20 7.59
CA ILE A 18 -25.62 4.85 8.83
C ILE A 18 -25.22 3.37 8.82
N GLU A 19 -26.11 2.49 8.38
CA GLU A 19 -25.86 1.06 8.33
C GLU A 19 -24.80 0.68 7.27
N LYS A 20 -24.81 1.36 6.12
CA LYS A 20 -23.76 1.22 5.08
C LYS A 20 -22.42 1.78 5.57
N PHE A 21 -22.43 2.93 6.24
CA PHE A 21 -21.22 3.53 6.82
C PHE A 21 -20.61 2.63 7.90
N ALA A 22 -21.43 2.14 8.83
CA ALA A 22 -21.01 1.18 9.84
C ALA A 22 -20.39 -0.05 9.18
N ARG A 23 -21.08 -0.72 8.25
CA ARG A 23 -20.51 -1.88 7.55
C ARG A 23 -19.17 -1.61 6.87
N LYS A 24 -19.00 -0.42 6.30
CA LYS A 24 -17.76 -0.06 5.58
C LYS A 24 -16.58 0.17 6.52
N TYR A 25 -16.79 0.86 7.64
CA TYR A 25 -15.70 1.31 8.49
C TYR A 25 -15.54 0.54 9.81
N THR A 26 -16.49 -0.33 10.18
CA THR A 26 -16.44 -1.06 11.47
C THR A 26 -15.12 -1.82 11.66
N ASN A 27 -14.61 -2.49 10.64
CA ASN A 27 -13.36 -3.25 10.75
C ASN A 27 -12.12 -2.36 10.93
N GLU A 28 -12.08 -1.23 10.20
CA GLU A 28 -11.02 -0.23 10.34
C GLU A 28 -11.03 0.40 11.74
N VAL A 29 -12.23 0.73 12.25
CA VAL A 29 -12.41 1.26 13.60
C VAL A 29 -11.93 0.25 14.66
N PHE A 30 -12.30 -1.02 14.55
CA PHE A 30 -11.82 -2.05 15.48
C PHE A 30 -10.30 -2.23 15.40
N LEU A 31 -9.71 -2.17 14.21
CA LEU A 31 -8.27 -2.25 14.04
C LEU A 31 -7.57 -1.06 14.71
N ILE A 32 -8.04 0.17 14.48
CA ILE A 32 -7.48 1.39 15.09
C ILE A 32 -7.59 1.34 16.61
N LEU A 33 -8.76 0.97 17.15
CA LEU A 33 -8.96 0.82 18.58
C LEU A 33 -8.03 -0.24 19.17
N ALA A 34 -7.92 -1.40 18.52
CA ALA A 34 -7.02 -2.46 18.94
C ALA A 34 -5.55 -2.00 18.91
N LEU A 35 -5.12 -1.22 17.92
CA LEU A 35 -3.74 -0.69 17.86
C LEU A 35 -3.45 0.30 18.97
N ILE A 36 -4.38 1.20 19.29
CA ILE A 36 -4.23 2.14 20.41
C ILE A 36 -4.08 1.35 21.71
N ILE A 37 -4.96 0.38 21.94
CA ILE A 37 -4.91 -0.48 23.14
C ILE A 37 -3.62 -1.29 23.18
N ALA A 38 -3.17 -1.87 22.05
CA ALA A 38 -1.94 -2.64 21.97
C ALA A 38 -0.71 -1.77 22.27
N THR A 39 -0.73 -0.52 21.82
CA THR A 39 0.33 0.44 22.10
C THR A 39 0.40 0.74 23.58
N ILE A 40 -0.74 1.09 24.20
CA ILE A 40 -0.82 1.33 25.65
C ILE A 40 -0.37 0.09 26.42
N SER A 41 -0.92 -1.09 26.08
CA SER A 41 -0.59 -2.37 26.71
C SER A 41 0.91 -2.66 26.65
N SER A 42 1.52 -2.46 25.48
CA SER A 42 2.95 -2.67 25.28
C SER A 42 3.80 -1.69 26.09
N VAL A 43 3.43 -0.41 26.15
CA VAL A 43 4.15 0.63 26.94
C VAL A 43 4.16 0.29 28.43
N PHE A 44 3.06 -0.21 28.97
CA PHE A 44 2.97 -0.63 30.37
C PHE A 44 3.60 -2.01 30.66
N GLY A 45 4.19 -2.65 29.65
CA GLY A 45 4.91 -3.91 29.83
C GLY A 45 4.01 -5.14 30.01
N PHE A 46 2.73 -5.06 29.64
CA PHE A 46 1.83 -6.21 29.74
C PHE A 46 2.28 -7.34 28.80
N PHE A 47 2.61 -8.50 29.38
CA PHE A 47 3.04 -9.77 28.77
C PHE A 47 4.31 -9.74 27.90
N THR A 48 4.47 -8.71 27.06
CA THR A 48 5.58 -8.50 26.14
C THR A 48 5.78 -6.99 26.00
N GLY A 49 6.79 -6.45 26.68
CA GLY A 49 7.09 -5.02 26.66
C GLY A 49 7.44 -4.48 25.25
N PRO A 50 7.76 -3.18 25.14
CA PRO A 50 7.94 -2.50 23.86
C PRO A 50 9.02 -3.12 22.98
N SER A 51 10.08 -3.64 23.58
CA SER A 51 11.19 -4.28 22.86
C SER A 51 10.74 -5.47 22.02
N TRP A 52 9.89 -6.35 22.57
CA TRP A 52 9.38 -7.51 21.85
C TRP A 52 8.46 -7.11 20.71
N SER A 53 7.55 -6.16 20.96
CA SER A 53 6.67 -5.60 19.93
C SER A 53 7.45 -5.04 18.75
N LEU A 54 8.53 -4.29 19.01
CA LEU A 54 9.39 -3.72 17.97
C LEU A 54 10.18 -4.79 17.21
N ILE A 55 10.77 -5.76 17.91
CA ILE A 55 11.53 -6.85 17.28
C ILE A 55 10.61 -7.62 16.32
N VAL A 56 9.42 -8.00 16.78
CA VAL A 56 8.47 -8.75 15.97
C VAL A 56 7.97 -7.92 14.79
N ALA A 57 7.64 -6.64 14.99
CA ALA A 57 7.26 -5.74 13.90
C ALA A 57 8.36 -5.65 12.82
N GLY A 58 9.62 -5.48 13.24
CA GLY A 58 10.76 -5.43 12.33
C GLY A 58 10.95 -6.73 11.54
N LEU A 59 10.90 -7.89 12.21
CA LEU A 59 11.01 -9.19 11.54
C LEU A 59 9.91 -9.41 10.51
N LEU A 60 8.66 -9.07 10.86
CA LEU A 60 7.53 -9.21 9.94
C LEU A 60 7.59 -8.20 8.81
N ALA A 61 8.14 -7.00 9.03
CA ALA A 61 8.40 -6.05 7.95
C ALA A 61 9.41 -6.60 6.93
N ILE A 62 10.50 -7.22 7.39
CA ILE A 62 11.46 -7.90 6.51
C ILE A 62 10.76 -9.00 5.71
N ILE A 63 9.91 -9.82 6.35
CA ILE A 63 9.11 -10.84 5.65
C ILE A 63 8.17 -10.20 4.62
N GLY A 64 7.54 -9.08 4.95
CA GLY A 64 6.67 -8.31 4.05
C GLY A 64 7.39 -7.86 2.77
N ILE A 65 8.65 -7.44 2.91
CA ILE A 65 9.51 -7.05 1.80
C ILE A 65 10.00 -8.27 1.00
N ALA A 66 10.39 -9.35 1.69
CA ALA A 66 10.98 -10.53 1.07
C ALA A 66 9.96 -11.40 0.34
N LEU A 67 8.71 -11.46 0.82
CA LEU A 67 7.65 -12.32 0.30
C LEU A 67 6.37 -11.53 -0.09
N PRO A 68 6.49 -10.49 -0.94
CA PRO A 68 5.41 -9.55 -1.18
C PRO A 68 4.23 -10.20 -1.91
N VAL A 69 4.49 -11.17 -2.79
CA VAL A 69 3.44 -11.87 -3.53
C VAL A 69 2.57 -12.72 -2.60
N GLN A 70 3.19 -13.44 -1.66
CA GLN A 70 2.47 -14.28 -0.69
C GLN A 70 1.67 -13.39 0.28
N VAL A 71 2.29 -12.31 0.77
CA VAL A 71 1.65 -11.37 1.68
C VAL A 71 0.48 -10.64 1.01
N GLY A 72 0.65 -10.17 -0.23
CA GLY A 72 -0.44 -9.54 -1.00
C GLY A 72 -1.61 -10.50 -1.27
N LYS A 73 -1.32 -11.77 -1.61
CA LYS A 73 -2.36 -12.81 -1.76
C LYS A 73 -3.10 -13.06 -0.45
N PHE A 74 -2.38 -13.18 0.66
CA PHE A 74 -2.96 -13.38 1.97
C PHE A 74 -3.84 -12.19 2.37
N LEU A 75 -3.33 -10.96 2.22
CA LEU A 75 -4.05 -9.74 2.57
C LEU A 75 -5.32 -9.58 1.73
N LYS A 76 -5.24 -9.82 0.42
CA LYS A 76 -6.42 -9.80 -0.46
C LYS A 76 -7.46 -10.83 -0.03
N LYS A 77 -7.04 -12.04 0.34
CA LYS A 77 -7.95 -13.09 0.84
C LYS A 77 -8.61 -12.67 2.15
N LEU A 78 -7.83 -12.10 3.08
CA LEU A 78 -8.32 -11.64 4.38
C LEU A 78 -9.33 -10.49 4.23
N LEU A 79 -9.01 -9.48 3.43
CA LEU A 79 -9.90 -8.35 3.16
C LEU A 79 -11.18 -8.78 2.44
N THR A 80 -11.06 -9.69 1.46
CA THR A 80 -12.24 -10.24 0.75
C THR A 80 -13.12 -11.04 1.71
N PHE A 81 -12.51 -11.81 2.62
CA PHE A 81 -13.23 -12.53 3.66
C PHE A 81 -13.97 -11.57 4.61
N GLN A 82 -13.28 -10.54 5.11
CA GLN A 82 -13.89 -9.54 6.00
C GLN A 82 -15.01 -8.76 5.32
N ALA A 83 -14.86 -8.42 4.04
CA ALA A 83 -15.88 -7.71 3.26
C ALA A 83 -17.15 -8.55 3.02
N LYS A 84 -17.02 -9.88 2.96
CA LYS A 84 -18.14 -10.82 2.76
C LYS A 84 -18.69 -11.38 4.07
N ALA A 85 -18.04 -11.13 5.19
CA ALA A 85 -18.45 -11.65 6.48
C ALA A 85 -19.75 -10.99 6.96
N PRO A 86 -20.64 -11.73 7.64
CA PRO A 86 -21.82 -11.13 8.26
C PRO A 86 -21.39 -10.20 9.40
N LYS A 87 -22.21 -9.19 9.70
CA LYS A 87 -21.92 -8.16 10.72
C LYS A 87 -21.48 -8.75 12.06
N THR A 88 -22.17 -9.79 12.52
CA THR A 88 -21.85 -10.47 13.79
C THR A 88 -20.43 -11.02 13.79
N THR A 89 -19.98 -11.63 12.68
CA THR A 89 -18.61 -12.14 12.57
C THR A 89 -17.58 -11.02 12.60
N ILE A 90 -17.84 -9.88 11.94
CA ILE A 90 -16.94 -8.72 11.97
C ILE A 90 -16.82 -8.18 13.41
N ILE A 91 -17.94 -8.10 14.14
CA ILE A 91 -17.95 -7.67 15.55
C ILE A 91 -17.17 -8.64 16.42
N ILE A 92 -17.36 -9.95 16.24
CA ILE A 92 -16.61 -10.99 16.99
C ILE A 92 -15.11 -10.86 16.71
N ILE A 93 -14.70 -10.74 15.44
CA ILE A 93 -13.29 -10.54 15.07
C ILE A 93 -12.73 -9.27 15.73
N GLY A 94 -13.51 -8.18 15.73
CA GLY A 94 -13.14 -6.93 16.39
C GLY A 94 -12.92 -7.08 17.89
N ILE A 95 -13.82 -7.76 18.60
CA ILE A 95 -13.69 -8.04 20.03
C ILE A 95 -12.48 -8.93 20.30
N VAL A 96 -12.28 -9.99 19.52
CA VAL A 96 -11.10 -10.86 19.64
C VAL A 96 -9.80 -10.05 19.43
N ARG A 97 -9.76 -9.14 18.46
CA ARG A 97 -8.62 -8.23 18.27
C ARG A 97 -8.37 -7.34 19.47
N ILE A 98 -9.42 -6.80 20.11
CA ILE A 98 -9.28 -6.00 21.34
C ILE A 98 -8.71 -6.84 22.47
N VAL A 99 -9.20 -8.07 22.66
CA VAL A 99 -8.66 -9.00 23.67
C VAL A 99 -7.17 -9.27 23.40
N LEU A 100 -6.81 -9.57 22.15
CA LEU A 100 -5.41 -9.77 21.77
C LEU A 100 -4.57 -8.51 21.99
N ALA A 101 -5.09 -7.32 21.71
CA ALA A 101 -4.40 -6.07 21.96
C ALA A 101 -4.06 -5.85 23.43
N VAL A 102 -4.93 -6.27 24.35
CA VAL A 102 -4.67 -6.17 25.80
C VAL A 102 -3.63 -7.18 26.23
N PHE A 103 -3.80 -8.46 25.89
CA PHE A 103 -2.99 -9.54 26.47
C PHE A 103 -1.72 -9.86 25.68
N ILE A 104 -1.70 -9.60 24.37
CA ILE A 104 -0.63 -10.04 23.47
C ILE A 104 -0.38 -8.95 22.41
N PRO A 105 0.08 -7.74 22.81
CA PRO A 105 0.17 -6.60 21.92
C PRO A 105 1.11 -6.82 20.73
N PHE A 106 2.17 -7.63 20.89
CA PHE A 106 3.14 -7.88 19.81
C PHE A 106 2.51 -8.48 18.55
N ILE A 107 1.38 -9.20 18.64
CA ILE A 107 0.69 -9.76 17.46
C ILE A 107 0.17 -8.64 16.56
N LEU A 108 -0.37 -7.57 17.16
CA LEU A 108 -0.88 -6.42 16.43
C LEU A 108 0.27 -5.65 15.78
N PHE A 109 1.39 -5.50 16.49
CA PHE A 109 2.62 -4.94 15.92
C PHE A 109 3.22 -5.80 14.80
N ALA A 110 3.10 -7.13 14.89
CA ALA A 110 3.49 -8.06 13.83
C ALA A 110 2.67 -7.83 12.55
N GLU A 111 1.35 -7.70 12.68
CA GLU A 111 0.43 -7.41 11.56
C GLU A 111 0.82 -6.08 10.88
N ILE A 112 1.07 -5.04 11.67
CA ILE A 112 1.50 -3.73 11.14
C ILE A 112 2.88 -3.79 10.49
N GLY A 113 3.83 -4.50 11.10
CA GLY A 113 5.15 -4.72 10.52
C GLY A 113 5.05 -5.36 9.14
N LEU A 114 4.29 -6.45 9.03
CA LEU A 114 4.08 -7.17 7.78
C LEU A 114 3.45 -6.27 6.70
N LEU A 115 2.43 -5.50 7.08
CA LEU A 115 1.76 -4.54 6.18
C LEU A 115 2.69 -3.42 5.74
N ALA A 116 3.49 -2.87 6.66
CA ALA A 116 4.45 -1.82 6.37
C ALA A 116 5.54 -2.30 5.41
N GLY A 117 6.06 -3.51 5.61
CA GLY A 117 7.06 -4.11 4.72
C GLY A 117 6.50 -4.37 3.32
N TYR A 118 5.29 -4.92 3.22
CA TYR A 118 4.62 -5.12 1.94
C TYR A 118 4.36 -3.78 1.22
N ALA A 119 3.82 -2.79 1.93
CA ALA A 119 3.54 -1.46 1.38
C ALA A 119 4.81 -0.77 0.90
N PHE A 120 5.90 -0.85 1.67
CA PHE A 120 7.20 -0.31 1.28
C PHE A 120 7.69 -0.94 -0.03
N HIS A 121 7.67 -2.27 -0.13
CA HIS A 121 8.07 -2.96 -1.36
C HIS A 121 7.22 -2.53 -2.56
N THR A 122 5.89 -2.45 -2.41
CA THR A 122 5.00 -2.08 -3.53
C THR A 122 5.25 -0.65 -3.99
N THR A 123 5.41 0.31 -3.07
CA THR A 123 5.66 1.71 -3.41
C THR A 123 7.04 1.89 -4.06
N THR A 124 8.09 1.25 -3.54
CA THR A 124 9.42 1.32 -4.16
C THR A 124 9.42 0.73 -5.57
N LYS A 125 8.68 -0.37 -5.80
CA LYS A 125 8.55 -0.98 -7.12
C LYS A 125 7.82 -0.07 -8.12
N GLU A 126 6.78 0.63 -7.67
CA GLU A 126 6.06 1.60 -8.51
C GLU A 126 6.98 2.75 -8.94
N SER A 127 7.76 3.32 -8.01
CA SER A 127 8.70 4.39 -8.32
C SER A 127 9.83 3.98 -9.30
N HIS A 128 10.38 2.76 -9.17
CA HIS A 128 11.41 2.28 -10.12
C HIS A 128 10.82 1.84 -11.47
N GLY A 129 9.55 1.45 -11.51
CA GLY A 129 8.84 1.13 -12.75
C GLY A 129 8.49 2.37 -13.57
N GLU A 130 8.24 3.51 -12.91
CA GLU A 130 8.01 4.79 -13.59
C GLU A 130 9.28 5.36 -14.23
N GLU A 131 10.47 5.19 -13.63
CA GLU A 131 11.74 5.65 -14.21
C GLU A 131 12.10 4.91 -15.52
N HIS A 132 11.87 3.58 -15.58
CA HIS A 132 12.14 2.81 -16.81
C HIS A 132 11.22 3.17 -17.98
N HIS A 133 9.98 3.63 -17.72
CA HIS A 133 9.07 4.08 -18.77
C HIS A 133 9.36 5.52 -19.25
N LEU A 134 10.05 6.32 -18.45
CA LEU A 134 10.49 7.67 -18.83
C LEU A 134 11.79 7.64 -19.67
N GLU A 135 12.69 6.70 -19.43
CA GLU A 135 13.91 6.55 -20.23
C GLU A 135 13.66 5.97 -21.63
N GLU A 136 12.68 5.08 -21.81
CA GLU A 136 12.33 4.56 -23.14
C GLU A 136 11.66 5.61 -24.06
N HIS A 137 11.08 6.67 -23.51
CA HIS A 137 10.39 7.69 -24.32
C HIS A 137 11.32 8.83 -24.82
N HIS A 138 12.59 8.85 -24.39
CA HIS A 138 13.60 9.83 -24.82
C HIS A 138 14.67 9.27 -25.76
N SER A 139 14.61 7.99 -26.12
CA SER A 139 15.54 7.37 -27.08
C SER A 139 14.80 6.88 -28.33
N GLY A 140 14.34 7.83 -29.15
CA GLY A 140 13.80 7.63 -30.50
C GLY A 140 14.26 8.79 -31.43
N PRO A 141 14.41 8.55 -32.74
CA PRO A 141 15.60 8.93 -33.51
C PRO A 141 15.70 10.41 -33.88
N ASN A 142 16.94 10.93 -33.90
CA ASN A 142 17.33 12.20 -34.52
C ASN A 142 16.94 12.21 -36.01
N LEU A 143 15.82 12.84 -36.35
CA LEU A 143 15.48 13.22 -37.72
C LEU A 143 14.65 14.50 -37.68
N GLU A 144 15.30 15.61 -38.06
CA GLU A 144 14.82 16.91 -38.56
C GLU A 144 15.95 17.92 -38.23
N GLU A 145 16.52 18.72 -39.13
CA GLU A 145 16.04 19.25 -40.38
C GLU A 145 17.21 19.85 -41.19
N ARG A 146 16.95 20.01 -42.49
CA ARG A 146 17.78 20.51 -43.58
C ARG A 146 18.36 21.92 -43.35
N GLN A 147 19.45 22.24 -44.04
CA GLN A 147 19.54 23.42 -44.92
C GLN A 147 20.78 23.37 -45.83
N ASN A 148 20.52 23.50 -47.14
CA ASN A 148 21.26 24.26 -48.17
C ASN A 148 22.77 24.00 -48.39
N ASP A 149 23.37 23.98 -49.57
CA ASP A 149 23.03 24.28 -50.98
C ASP A 149 24.22 23.74 -51.83
N GLU A 150 24.02 23.48 -53.14
CA GLU A 150 25.04 23.47 -54.23
C GLU A 150 26.13 22.34 -54.18
N GLU A 151 26.50 21.54 -55.19
CA GLU A 151 26.64 21.63 -56.66
C GLU A 151 26.77 20.18 -57.25
N PRO A 152 26.68 19.95 -58.58
CA PRO A 152 26.52 18.63 -59.19
C PRO A 152 27.83 17.79 -59.30
N PRO A 153 27.72 16.46 -59.51
CA PRO A 153 28.87 15.56 -59.49
C PRO A 153 29.63 15.64 -60.83
N ASN A 154 30.92 15.94 -60.79
CA ASN A 154 31.79 15.74 -61.93
C ASN A 154 32.37 14.32 -61.89
N GLU A 155 32.14 13.60 -62.98
CA GLU A 155 32.70 12.29 -63.29
C GLU A 155 34.24 12.37 -63.35
N GLU A 156 34.95 11.33 -62.87
CA GLU A 156 36.03 10.66 -63.61
C GLU A 156 36.73 9.56 -62.78
N GLU A 157 36.39 8.32 -63.14
CA GLU A 157 37.21 7.11 -63.29
C GLU A 157 38.05 6.46 -62.14
N PRO A 158 38.26 5.12 -62.23
CA PRO A 158 38.59 4.25 -61.11
C PRO A 158 40.01 3.62 -61.27
N PRO A 159 40.24 2.44 -60.70
CA PRO A 159 41.03 2.16 -59.49
C PRO A 159 42.49 1.76 -59.82
N LYS A 160 43.32 1.50 -58.79
CA LYS A 160 44.22 0.34 -58.80
C LYS A 160 44.89 0.05 -57.45
N GLU A 161 44.91 -1.25 -57.18
CA GLU A 161 45.66 -2.03 -56.21
C GLU A 161 47.17 -1.74 -56.23
N GLU A 162 47.82 -1.65 -55.06
CA GLU A 162 48.66 -2.68 -54.40
C GLU A 162 49.15 -2.17 -53.04
#